data_AF-A0A1G7H7S3-F1
#
_entry.id   AF-A0A1G7H7S3-F1
#
_cell.length_a   1.000
_cell.length_b   1.000
_cell.length_c   1.000
_cell.angle_alpha   90.00
_cell.angle_beta   90.00
_cell.angle_gamma   90.00
#
_symmetry.space_group_name_H-M   'P 1'
#
loop_
_entity.id
_entity.type
_entity.pdbx_description
1 polymer ?
#
loop_
_entity_poly.entity_id
_entity_poly.type
_entity_poly.pdbx_seq_one_letter_code
_entity_poly.pdbx_strand_id
1 'polypeptide(L)'
;MLHIQRMKPFYVTQEQAKVKLVFEYQYFTIKKGEELFHFIPSEGKEIHINLQNLQVENLGDIFVFQKGSRFIRLPLYQLLLISDIHAHLKEILQGADIMENDPLLLEPGEAENLIEELERINLLNLIDRALEQGDRDLFHHLTEQLNGTL
;
A
#
# COMPACT_ATOMS: atom_id res chain seq x y z
N MET A 1 7.35 16.78 6.00
CA MET A 1 6.54 15.68 5.43
C MET A 1 5.08 16.03 5.53
N LEU A 2 4.27 15.63 4.57
CA LEU A 2 2.81 15.77 4.61
C LEU A 2 2.25 14.45 5.12
N HIS A 3 1.37 14.51 6.11
CA HIS A 3 0.80 13.33 6.76
C HIS A 3 -0.71 13.45 6.77
N ILE A 4 -1.41 12.34 6.64
CA ILE A 4 -2.86 12.32 6.76
C ILE A 4 -3.21 12.12 8.23
N GLN A 5 -3.91 13.09 8.81
CA GLN A 5 -4.28 13.03 10.22
C GLN A 5 -5.60 12.27 10.42
N ARG A 6 -6.48 12.34 9.42
CA ARG A 6 -7.79 11.68 9.41
C ARG A 6 -8.25 11.53 7.98
N MET A 7 -8.73 10.35 7.63
CA MET A 7 -9.35 10.07 6.34
C MET A 7 -10.48 9.07 6.56
N LYS A 8 -11.71 9.57 6.58
CA LYS A 8 -12.90 8.73 6.73
C LYS A 8 -13.87 9.06 5.61
N PRO A 9 -14.14 8.16 4.65
CA PRO A 9 -15.15 8.43 3.64
C PRO A 9 -16.49 8.74 4.28
N PHE A 10 -17.24 9.65 3.68
CA PHE A 10 -18.63 9.92 4.04
C PHE A 10 -19.52 8.79 3.53
N TYR A 11 -19.26 8.34 2.29
CA TYR A 11 -19.87 7.16 1.70
C TYR A 11 -18.83 6.29 1.03
N VAL A 12 -19.07 4.99 1.08
CA VAL A 12 -18.34 3.98 0.33
C VAL A 12 -19.35 3.25 -0.54
N THR A 13 -19.10 3.20 -1.84
CA THR A 13 -19.95 2.46 -2.79
C THR A 13 -19.09 1.46 -3.54
N GLN A 14 -19.61 0.25 -3.72
CA GLN A 14 -18.95 -0.81 -4.46
C GLN A 14 -19.86 -1.22 -5.63
N GLU A 15 -19.30 -1.18 -6.83
CA GLU A 15 -19.95 -1.64 -8.06
C GLU A 15 -18.99 -2.61 -8.76
N GLN A 16 -19.33 -3.90 -8.76
CA GLN A 16 -18.47 -4.97 -9.30
C GLN A 16 -17.07 -4.94 -8.64
N ALA A 17 -16.03 -4.72 -9.45
CA ALA A 17 -14.64 -4.62 -9.01
C ALA A 17 -14.18 -3.16 -8.85
N LYS A 18 -15.11 -2.21 -8.69
CA LYS A 18 -14.78 -0.80 -8.44
C LYS A 18 -15.33 -0.35 -7.11
N VAL A 19 -14.50 0.33 -6.34
CA VAL A 19 -14.87 1.02 -5.11
C VAL A 19 -14.76 2.50 -5.33
N LYS A 20 -15.79 3.25 -4.93
CA LYS A 20 -15.76 4.71 -4.90
C LYS A 20 -15.88 5.15 -3.45
N LEU A 21 -14.84 5.83 -2.98
CA LEU A 21 -14.79 6.48 -1.68
C LEU A 21 -15.16 7.95 -1.87
N VAL A 22 -16.26 8.40 -1.28
CA VAL A 22 -16.73 9.79 -1.39
C VAL A 22 -16.40 10.52 -0.08
N PHE A 23 -15.78 11.69 -0.17
CA PHE A 23 -15.36 12.49 0.98
C PHE A 23 -16.16 13.79 1.07
N GLU A 24 -16.48 14.19 2.30
CA GLU A 24 -17.16 15.44 2.61
C GLU A 24 -16.28 16.37 3.47
N TYR A 25 -16.74 17.60 3.65
CA TYR A 25 -16.01 18.62 4.41
C TYR A 25 -15.55 18.11 5.79
N GLN A 26 -14.26 18.32 6.12
CA GLN A 26 -13.58 17.88 7.37
C GLN A 26 -13.41 16.38 7.61
N TYR A 27 -13.98 15.51 6.77
CA TYR A 27 -13.81 14.06 6.91
C TYR A 27 -12.42 13.58 6.47
N PHE A 28 -11.69 14.45 5.78
CA PHE A 28 -10.32 14.25 5.34
C PHE A 28 -9.48 15.45 5.80
N THR A 29 -8.39 15.21 6.52
CA THR A 29 -7.49 16.25 7.03
C THR A 29 -6.03 15.84 6.87
N ILE A 30 -5.20 16.82 6.54
CA ILE A 30 -3.75 16.63 6.38
C ILE A 30 -2.99 17.53 7.36
N LYS A 31 -1.85 17.05 7.82
CA LYS A 31 -0.90 17.80 8.64
C LYS A 31 0.36 18.07 7.82
N LYS A 32 0.77 19.34 7.76
CA LYS A 32 2.05 19.77 7.17
C LYS A 32 2.87 20.47 8.24
N GLY A 33 3.87 19.80 8.79
CA GLY A 33 4.55 20.27 10.01
C GLY A 33 3.58 20.26 11.19
N GLU A 34 3.36 21.40 11.84
CA GLU A 34 2.37 21.57 12.93
C GLU A 34 1.01 22.10 12.45
N GLU A 35 0.81 22.21 11.14
CA GLU A 35 -0.37 22.84 10.58
C GLU A 35 -1.38 21.83 10.07
N LEU A 36 -2.60 21.88 10.62
CA LEU A 36 -3.74 21.07 10.20
C LEU A 36 -4.55 21.79 9.12
N PHE A 37 -4.79 21.12 7.99
CA PHE A 37 -5.65 21.59 6.91
C PHE A 37 -6.84 20.63 6.75
N HIS A 38 -8.02 21.21 6.52
CA HIS A 38 -9.27 20.47 6.34
C HIS A 38 -9.63 20.38 4.86
N PHE A 39 -10.03 19.20 4.42
CA PHE A 39 -10.50 18.99 3.05
C PHE A 39 -11.79 19.76 2.77
N ILE A 40 -11.89 20.27 1.53
CA ILE A 40 -13.06 20.95 0.98
C ILE A 40 -13.42 20.34 -0.37
N PRO A 41 -14.64 19.79 -0.52
CA PRO A 41 -15.10 19.16 -1.76
C PRO A 41 -15.47 20.21 -2.82
N SER A 42 -14.48 20.98 -3.27
CA SER A 42 -14.66 22.05 -4.28
C SER A 42 -14.30 21.61 -5.69
N GLU A 43 -13.38 20.65 -5.82
CA GLU A 43 -12.92 20.09 -7.09
C GLU A 43 -13.12 18.56 -7.05
N GLY A 44 -12.08 17.78 -6.78
CA GLY A 44 -12.17 16.34 -6.53
C GLY A 44 -12.76 16.04 -5.15
N LYS A 45 -13.69 15.08 -5.09
CA LYS A 45 -14.34 14.62 -3.85
C LYS A 45 -14.40 13.10 -3.71
N GLU A 46 -13.91 12.36 -4.70
CA GLU A 46 -14.02 10.91 -4.76
C GLU A 46 -12.66 10.29 -5.03
N ILE A 47 -12.43 9.08 -4.52
CA ILE A 47 -11.30 8.23 -4.89
C ILE A 47 -11.89 6.95 -5.47
N HIS A 48 -11.51 6.63 -6.70
CA HIS A 48 -11.96 5.42 -7.41
C HIS A 48 -10.84 4.40 -7.40
N ILE A 49 -11.12 3.21 -6.86
CA ILE A 49 -10.17 2.12 -6.71
C ILE A 49 -10.66 0.93 -7.51
N ASN A 50 -9.80 0.39 -8.35
CA ASN A 50 -10.04 -0.88 -9.01
C ASN A 50 -9.55 -2.00 -8.08
N LEU A 51 -10.46 -2.87 -7.67
CA LEU A 51 -10.16 -3.97 -6.75
C LEU A 51 -9.31 -5.06 -7.40
N GLN A 52 -9.35 -5.24 -8.73
CA GLN A 52 -8.58 -6.30 -9.42
C GLN A 52 -7.07 -6.10 -9.32
N ASN A 53 -6.62 -4.84 -9.23
CA ASN A 53 -5.20 -4.49 -9.19
C ASN A 53 -4.85 -3.51 -8.05
N LEU A 54 -5.84 -3.17 -7.21
CA LEU A 54 -5.75 -2.21 -6.11
C LEU A 54 -5.23 -0.82 -6.53
N GLN A 55 -5.44 -0.43 -7.79
CA GLN A 55 -4.98 0.86 -8.30
C GLN A 55 -6.05 1.95 -8.19
N VAL A 56 -5.59 3.16 -7.89
CA VAL A 56 -6.41 4.38 -7.95
C VAL A 56 -6.55 4.83 -9.41
N GLU A 57 -7.77 4.94 -9.90
CA GLU A 57 -8.04 5.25 -11.32
C GLU A 57 -8.01 6.76 -11.61
N ASN A 58 -8.49 7.59 -10.68
CA ASN A 58 -8.68 9.03 -10.87
C ASN A 58 -7.51 9.87 -10.33
N LEU A 59 -6.29 9.50 -10.71
CA LEU A 59 -5.04 10.12 -10.25
C LEU A 59 -4.94 11.65 -10.48
N GLY A 60 -5.65 12.16 -11.50
CA GLY A 60 -5.65 13.58 -11.86
C GLY A 60 -6.56 14.46 -11.00
N ASP A 61 -7.44 13.88 -10.19
CA ASP A 61 -8.41 14.65 -9.42
C ASP A 61 -7.72 15.50 -8.35
N ILE A 62 -8.12 16.77 -8.27
CA ILE A 62 -7.49 17.76 -7.38
C ILE A 62 -8.23 17.79 -6.05
N PHE A 63 -7.52 17.47 -4.98
CA PHE A 63 -8.02 17.57 -3.61
C PHE A 63 -7.56 18.89 -2.99
N VAL A 64 -8.53 19.63 -2.45
CA VAL A 64 -8.29 20.96 -1.87
C VAL A 64 -8.40 20.89 -0.36
N PHE A 65 -7.39 21.42 0.33
CA PHE A 65 -7.34 21.51 1.79
C PHE A 65 -7.16 22.97 2.23
N GLN A 66 -7.91 23.41 3.24
CA GLN A 66 -7.91 24.79 3.73
C GLN A 66 -7.52 24.88 5.21
N LYS A 67 -6.77 25.95 5.54
CA LYS A 67 -6.54 26.42 6.91
C LYS A 67 -6.63 27.94 6.94
N GLY A 68 -7.74 28.49 7.45
CA GLY A 68 -7.98 29.94 7.41
C GLY A 68 -8.05 30.43 5.96
N SER A 69 -7.21 31.39 5.56
CA SER A 69 -7.14 31.89 4.18
C SER A 69 -6.22 31.08 3.25
N ARG A 70 -5.51 30.07 3.77
CA ARG A 70 -4.52 29.30 3.00
C ARG A 70 -5.14 28.03 2.43
N PHE A 71 -4.77 27.72 1.19
CA PHE A 71 -5.22 26.54 0.46
C PHE A 71 -4.02 25.71 0.00
N ILE A 72 -4.17 24.40 0.07
CA ILE A 72 -3.28 23.40 -0.53
C ILE A 72 -4.13 22.66 -1.56
N ARG A 73 -3.72 22.72 -2.83
CA ARG A 73 -4.33 21.95 -3.92
C ARG A 73 -3.34 20.88 -4.33
N LEU A 74 -3.75 19.62 -4.25
CA LEU A 74 -2.90 18.49 -4.59
C LEU A 74 -3.69 17.53 -5.48
N PRO A 75 -3.17 17.20 -6.67
CA PRO A 75 -3.64 16.05 -7.41
C PRO A 75 -3.50 14.77 -6.58
N LEU A 76 -4.39 13.81 -6.79
CA LEU A 76 -4.39 12.57 -6.04
C LEU A 76 -3.09 11.77 -6.21
N TYR A 77 -2.49 11.77 -7.41
CA TYR A 77 -1.17 11.16 -7.61
C TYR A 77 -0.11 11.78 -6.69
N GLN A 78 -0.17 13.08 -6.43
CA GLN A 78 0.80 13.75 -5.59
C GLN A 78 0.57 13.36 -4.13
N LEU A 79 -0.69 13.32 -3.67
CA LEU A 79 -1.04 12.81 -2.34
C LEU A 79 -0.51 11.38 -2.13
N LEU A 80 -0.65 10.49 -3.11
CA LEU A 80 -0.11 9.13 -3.07
C LEU A 80 1.42 9.11 -2.88
N LEU A 81 2.14 10.04 -3.52
CA LEU A 81 3.61 10.09 -3.46
C LEU A 81 4.18 10.75 -2.20
N ILE A 82 3.53 11.79 -1.67
CA ILE A 82 4.11 12.65 -0.62
C ILE A 82 3.49 12.48 0.76
N SER A 83 2.56 11.53 0.90
CA SER A 83 1.84 11.24 2.14
C SER A 83 1.65 9.73 2.34
N ASP A 84 1.10 9.38 3.49
CA ASP A 84 0.80 8.02 3.91
C ASP A 84 -0.63 7.56 3.56
N ILE A 85 -1.24 8.16 2.53
CA ILE A 85 -2.61 7.85 2.10
C ILE A 85 -2.83 6.37 1.78
N HIS A 86 -1.79 5.66 1.34
CA HIS A 86 -1.86 4.23 1.07
C HIS A 86 -2.27 3.42 2.31
N ALA A 87 -1.76 3.79 3.48
CA ALA A 87 -2.11 3.13 4.74
C ALA A 87 -3.60 3.32 5.06
N HIS A 88 -4.08 4.57 4.96
CA HIS A 88 -5.49 4.88 5.20
C HIS A 88 -6.44 4.24 4.18
N LEU A 89 -6.06 4.20 2.90
CA LEU A 89 -6.85 3.53 1.87
C LEU A 89 -6.99 2.03 2.18
N LYS A 90 -5.90 1.38 2.59
CA LYS A 90 -5.91 -0.03 3.02
C LYS A 90 -6.83 -0.24 4.23
N GLU A 91 -6.69 0.59 5.27
CA GLU A 91 -7.55 0.53 6.47
C GLU A 91 -9.03 0.69 6.14
N ILE A 92 -9.37 1.63 5.26
CA ILE A 92 -10.76 1.88 4.81
C ILE A 92 -11.32 0.67 4.07
N LEU A 93 -10.53 0.08 3.16
CA LEU A 93 -10.96 -1.07 2.37
C LEU A 93 -11.14 -2.31 3.25
N GLN A 94 -10.26 -2.52 4.24
CA GLN A 94 -10.38 -3.61 5.21
C GLN A 94 -11.59 -3.42 6.14
N GLY A 95 -11.78 -2.22 6.70
CA GLY A 95 -12.86 -1.96 7.65
C GLY A 95 -14.26 -1.85 7.03
N ALA A 96 -14.37 -1.85 5.70
CA ALA A 96 -15.64 -1.89 4.99
C ALA A 96 -16.07 -3.31 4.60
N ASP A 97 -15.36 -4.35 5.06
CA ASP A 97 -15.49 -5.77 4.64
C ASP A 97 -15.41 -5.98 3.12
N ILE A 98 -14.92 -4.97 2.38
CA ILE A 98 -14.80 -5.00 0.92
C ILE A 98 -13.71 -5.99 0.50
N MET A 99 -12.72 -6.23 1.37
CA MET A 99 -11.60 -7.13 1.12
C MET A 99 -11.79 -8.54 1.69
N GLU A 100 -12.93 -8.90 2.31
CA GLU A 100 -13.15 -10.24 2.88
C GLU A 100 -13.18 -11.37 1.83
N ASN A 101 -13.09 -11.07 0.52
CA ASN A 101 -13.16 -12.06 -0.55
C ASN A 101 -12.02 -11.97 -1.58
N ASP A 102 -10.89 -11.30 -1.27
CA ASP A 102 -9.78 -11.21 -2.22
C ASP A 102 -8.59 -12.09 -1.80
N PRO A 103 -8.30 -13.19 -2.54
CA PRO A 103 -7.11 -14.04 -2.31
C PRO A 103 -5.78 -13.34 -2.62
N LEU A 104 -5.78 -12.03 -2.93
CA LEU A 104 -4.59 -11.20 -3.14
C LEU A 104 -4.16 -10.42 -1.89
N LEU A 105 -4.93 -10.44 -0.81
CA LEU A 105 -4.37 -10.16 0.50
C LEU A 105 -3.55 -11.38 0.88
N LEU A 106 -2.24 -11.35 0.59
CA LEU A 106 -1.29 -12.28 1.18
C LEU A 106 -1.65 -12.37 2.66
N GLU A 107 -2.13 -13.54 3.09
CA GLU A 107 -2.41 -13.76 4.50
C GLU A 107 -1.13 -13.38 5.26
N PRO A 108 -1.20 -12.72 6.43
CA PRO A 108 0.01 -12.47 7.21
C PRO A 108 0.73 -13.81 7.44
N GLY A 109 1.87 -14.01 6.79
CA GLY A 109 2.57 -15.29 6.67
C GLY A 109 2.79 -15.81 5.24
N GLU A 110 1.95 -15.49 4.25
CA GLU A 110 2.16 -15.94 2.85
C GLU A 110 3.33 -15.22 2.18
N ALA A 111 3.54 -13.94 2.50
CA ALA A 111 4.72 -13.20 2.04
C ALA A 111 5.99 -13.80 2.64
N GLU A 112 5.97 -14.09 3.94
CA GLU A 112 7.06 -14.78 4.65
C GLU A 112 7.32 -16.18 4.08
N ASN A 113 6.27 -16.98 3.83
CA ASN A 113 6.40 -18.31 3.22
C ASN A 113 6.98 -18.24 1.79
N LEU A 114 6.57 -17.24 1.00
CA LEU A 114 7.11 -17.03 -0.34
C LEU A 114 8.58 -16.58 -0.29
N ILE A 115 8.94 -15.73 0.67
CA ILE A 115 10.32 -15.30 0.90
C ILE A 115 11.17 -16.51 1.29
N GLU A 116 10.72 -17.34 2.23
CA GLU A 116 11.40 -18.57 2.64
C GLU A 116 11.60 -19.55 1.47
N GLU A 117 10.58 -19.72 0.62
CA GLU A 117 10.68 -20.58 -0.57
C GLU A 117 11.70 -20.04 -1.58
N LEU A 118 11.70 -18.73 -1.84
CA LEU A 118 12.65 -18.07 -2.73
C LEU A 118 14.09 -18.13 -2.18
N GLU A 119 14.27 -17.95 -0.88
CA GLU A 119 15.57 -18.09 -0.21
C GLU A 119 16.11 -19.52 -0.32
N ARG A 120 15.24 -20.53 -0.12
CA ARG A 120 15.62 -21.94 -0.30
C ARG A 120 16.04 -22.25 -1.74
N ILE A 121 15.29 -21.76 -2.73
CA ILE A 121 15.63 -21.92 -4.16
C ILE A 121 16.96 -21.25 -4.47
N ASN A 122 17.18 -20.03 -3.96
CA ASN A 122 18.44 -19.32 -4.15
C ASN A 122 19.63 -20.08 -3.54
N LEU A 123 19.46 -20.64 -2.35
CA LEU A 123 20.49 -21.41 -1.66
C LEU A 123 20.86 -22.68 -2.44
N LEU A 124 19.88 -23.42 -2.97
CA LEU A 124 20.13 -24.56 -3.86
C LEU A 124 20.91 -24.15 -5.12
N ASN A 125 20.55 -23.04 -5.76
CA ASN A 125 21.29 -22.52 -6.92
C ASN A 125 22.75 -22.15 -6.58
N LEU A 126 23.01 -21.65 -5.36
CA LEU A 126 24.37 -21.34 -4.91
C LEU A 126 25.18 -22.62 -4.64
N ILE A 127 24.54 -23.67 -4.13
CA ILE A 127 25.16 -25.00 -3.96
C ILE A 127 25.57 -25.57 -5.32
N ASP A 128 24.67 -25.51 -6.32
CA ASP A 128 24.98 -25.98 -7.68
C ASP A 128 26.15 -25.21 -8.29
N ARG A 129 26.19 -23.88 -8.10
CA ARG A 129 27.33 -23.05 -8.55
C ARG A 129 28.64 -23.38 -7.83
N ALA A 130 28.60 -23.67 -6.53
CA ALA A 130 29.78 -24.09 -5.78
C ALA A 130 30.33 -25.41 -6.31
N LEU A 131 29.44 -26.36 -6.66
CA LEU A 131 29.82 -27.62 -7.31
C LEU A 131 30.44 -27.39 -8.70
N GLU A 132 29.84 -26.54 -9.53
CA GLU A 132 30.37 -26.18 -10.85
C GLU A 132 31.77 -25.56 -10.78
N GLN A 133 32.01 -24.74 -9.76
CA GLN A 133 33.28 -24.04 -9.55
C GLN A 133 34.32 -24.88 -8.78
N GLY A 134 33.92 -26.06 -8.26
CA GLY A 134 34.77 -26.92 -7.46
C GLY A 134 35.11 -26.35 -6.07
N ASP A 135 34.34 -25.38 -5.59
CA ASP A 135 34.53 -24.74 -4.29
C ASP A 135 33.88 -25.57 -3.18
N ARG A 136 34.69 -26.47 -2.61
CA ARG A 136 34.25 -27.41 -1.57
C ARG A 136 33.91 -26.72 -0.26
N ASP A 137 34.63 -25.66 0.11
CA ASP A 137 34.41 -24.96 1.37
C ASP A 137 33.08 -24.22 1.33
N LEU A 138 32.78 -23.55 0.21
CA LEU A 138 31.49 -22.89 -0.01
C LEU A 138 30.34 -23.90 -0.08
N PHE A 139 30.53 -25.04 -0.74
CA PHE A 139 29.52 -26.10 -0.80
C PHE A 139 29.14 -26.62 0.59
N HIS A 140 30.13 -26.92 1.44
CA HIS A 140 29.89 -27.41 2.80
C HIS A 140 29.16 -26.38 3.65
N HIS A 141 29.59 -25.11 3.59
CA HIS A 141 28.94 -24.02 4.32
C HIS A 141 27.46 -23.84 3.92
N LEU A 142 27.17 -23.81 2.61
CA LEU A 142 25.80 -23.66 2.12
C LEU A 142 24.93 -24.87 2.47
N THR A 143 25.48 -26.08 2.41
CA THR A 143 24.74 -27.30 2.76
C THR A 143 24.41 -27.38 4.26
N GLU A 144 25.30 -26.89 5.12
CA GLU A 144 25.01 -26.75 6.56
C GLU A 144 23.90 -25.74 6.82
N GLN A 145 23.89 -24.61 6.11
CA GLN A 145 22.80 -23.64 6.18
C GLN A 145 21.48 -24.24 5.72
N LEU A 146 21.46 -25.03 4.64
CA LEU A 146 20.23 -25.70 4.17
C LEU A 146 19.67 -26.69 5.21
N ASN A 147 20.54 -27.41 5.91
CA ASN A 147 20.13 -28.39 6.93
C ASN A 147 19.68 -27.75 8.25
N GLY A 148 20.09 -26.51 8.54
CA GLY A 148 19.72 -25.77 9.74
C GLY A 148 18.35 -25.08 9.67
N THR A 149 17.73 -25.03 8.49
CA THR A 149 16.44 -24.35 8.23
C THR A 149 15.24 -25.33 8.18
N LEU A 150 15.40 -26.57 8.65
CA LEU A 150 14.34 -27.60 8.77
C LEU A 150 13.86 -27.79 10.21
#